data_AF-A0A1Y4DL43-F1
#
_entry.id   AF-A0A1Y4DL43-F1
#
_cell.length_a   1.000
_cell.length_b   1.000
_cell.length_c   1.000
_cell.angle_alpha   90.00
_cell.angle_beta   90.00
_cell.angle_gamma   90.00
#
_symmetry.space_group_name_H-M   'P 1'
#
loop_
_entity.id
_entity.type
_entity.pdbx_description
1 polymer ?
#
loop_
_entity_poly.entity_id
_entity_poly.type
_entity_poly.pdbx_seq_one_letter_code
_entity_poly.pdbx_strand_id
1 'polypeptide(L)' 'MTAQEKKIVENKISELKKEMNEVHGSKCEVYSRVVGYLRPVQNWNKGKKEEFAMRKTMHIGCGCDCNSDK' A
#
# COMPACT_ATOMS: atom_id res chain seq x y z
N MET A 1 2.92 27.01 -28.26
CA MET A 1 1.81 26.73 -27.33
C MET A 1 1.20 28.04 -26.91
N THR A 2 -0.05 28.28 -27.28
CA THR A 2 -0.76 29.53 -27.01
C THR A 2 -1.01 29.66 -25.50
N ALA A 3 -1.12 30.89 -25.00
CA ALA A 3 -1.44 31.13 -23.59
C ALA A 3 -2.78 30.47 -23.18
N GLN A 4 -3.68 30.30 -24.15
CA GLN A 4 -4.98 29.66 -23.99
C GLN A 4 -4.85 28.15 -23.76
N GLU A 5 -3.96 27.46 -24.48
CA GLU A 5 -3.70 26.03 -24.29
C GLU A 5 -3.15 25.74 -22.89
N LYS A 6 -2.26 26.58 -22.37
CA LYS A 6 -1.71 26.42 -21.01
C LYS A 6 -2.80 26.51 -19.94
N LYS A 7 -3.69 27.49 -20.08
CA LYS A 7 -4.81 27.71 -19.15
C LYS A 7 -5.80 26.54 -19.15
N ILE A 8 -6.05 25.94 -20.32
CA ILE A 8 -6.88 24.74 -20.45
C ILE A 8 -6.25 23.55 -19.72
N VAL A 9 -4.95 23.35 -19.89
CA VAL A 9 -4.21 22.27 -19.22
C VAL A 9 -4.22 22.46 -17.70
N GLU A 10 -4.00 23.68 -17.20
CA GLU A 10 -4.03 23.99 -15.77
C GLU A 10 -5.40 23.72 -15.13
N ASN A 11 -6.48 24.11 -15.81
CA ASN A 11 -7.85 23.81 -15.37
C ASN A 11 -8.12 22.30 -15.34
N LYS A 12 -7.62 21.57 -16.34
CA LYS A 12 -7.78 20.11 -16.40
C LYS A 12 -7.00 19.40 -15.29
N ILE A 13 -5.80 19.90 -14.96
CA ILE A 13 -5.01 19.40 -13.85
C ILE A 13 -5.74 19.64 -12.51
N SER A 14 -6.37 20.79 -12.32
CA SER A 14 -7.07 21.10 -11.07
C SER A 14 -8.32 20.24 -10.89
N GLU A 15 -9.08 19.99 -11.95
CA GLU A 15 -10.22 19.05 -11.94
C GLU A 15 -9.78 17.62 -11.63
N LEU A 16 -8.79 17.09 -12.35
CA LEU A 16 -8.29 15.73 -12.15
C LEU A 16 -7.73 15.51 -10.74
N LYS A 17 -7.04 16.52 -10.18
CA LYS A 17 -6.57 16.48 -8.78
C LYS A 17 -7.72 16.45 -7.78
N LYS A 18 -8.82 17.15 -8.06
CA LYS A 18 -10.02 17.13 -7.23
C LYS A 18 -10.68 15.76 -7.27
N GLU A 19 -10.84 15.18 -8.46
CA GLU A 19 -11.40 13.84 -8.64
C GLU A 19 -10.56 12.78 -7.93
N MET A 20 -9.22 12.87 -8.03
CA MET A 20 -8.30 11.95 -7.36
C MET A 20 -8.48 11.92 -5.83
N ASN A 21 -8.83 13.06 -5.20
CA ASN A 21 -9.08 13.10 -3.76
C ASN A 21 -10.38 12.38 -3.35
N GLU A 22 -11.33 12.27 -4.27
CA GLU A 22 -12.64 11.64 -4.02
C GLU A 22 -12.62 10.12 -4.32
N VAL A 23 -11.57 9.62 -4.97
CA VAL A 23 -11.39 8.18 -5.21
C VAL A 23 -11.09 7.47 -3.88
N HIS A 24 -12.07 6.69 -3.41
CA HIS A 24 -11.94 5.85 -2.23
C HIS A 24 -12.12 4.37 -2.61
N GLY A 25 -11.20 3.53 -2.13
CA GLY A 25 -11.32 2.08 -2.22
C GLY A 25 -12.24 1.51 -1.15
N SER A 26 -12.79 0.32 -1.39
CA SER A 26 -13.44 -0.47 -0.33
C SER A 26 -12.39 -1.16 0.55
N LYS A 27 -12.77 -1.53 1.78
CA LYS A 27 -11.89 -2.28 2.68
C LYS A 27 -11.68 -3.69 2.13
N CYS A 28 -10.44 -4.06 1.85
CA CYS A 28 -10.08 -5.41 1.47
C CYS A 28 -9.82 -6.27 2.72
N GLU A 29 -10.20 -7.55 2.65
CA GLU A 29 -9.82 -8.53 3.67
C GLU A 29 -8.34 -8.87 3.54
N VAL A 30 -7.61 -8.75 4.65
CA VAL A 30 -6.17 -9.06 4.69
C VAL A 30 -5.99 -10.46 5.25
N TYR A 31 -5.33 -11.32 4.48
CA TYR A 31 -5.00 -12.68 4.86
C TYR A 31 -3.51 -12.82 5.18
N SER A 32 -3.19 -13.70 6.12
CA SER A 32 -1.80 -14.02 6.46
C SER A 32 -1.62 -15.52 6.64
N ARG A 33 -0.43 -16.02 6.29
CA ARG A 33 -0.06 -17.43 6.40
C ARG A 33 0.47 -17.72 7.80
N VAL A 34 -0.24 -18.57 8.55
CA VAL A 34 0.09 -18.85 9.96
C VAL A 34 1.03 -20.04 10.13
N VAL A 35 0.56 -21.24 9.75
CA VAL A 35 1.29 -22.53 9.84
C VAL A 35 1.02 -23.41 8.61
N GLY A 36 0.95 -22.77 7.43
CA GLY A 36 0.75 -23.47 6.15
C GLY A 36 -0.57 -23.16 5.43
N TYR A 37 -1.54 -22.53 6.11
CA TYR A 37 -2.79 -22.06 5.50
C TYR A 37 -3.02 -20.57 5.74
N LEU A 38 -3.90 -19.97 4.92
CA LEU A 38 -4.30 -18.57 5.00
C LEU A 38 -5.45 -18.39 6.00
N ARG A 39 -5.31 -17.40 6.89
CA ARG A 39 -6.36 -16.99 7.84
C ARG A 39 -6.55 -15.47 7.76
N PRO A 40 -7.79 -14.95 7.83
CA PRO A 40 -8.05 -13.52 7.93
C PRO A 40 -7.36 -12.93 9.17
N VAL A 41 -6.60 -11.84 8.99
CA VAL A 41 -5.90 -11.12 10.06
C VAL A 41 -6.88 -10.48 11.03
N GLN A 42 -8.06 -10.09 10.55
CA GLN A 42 -9.15 -9.56 11.37
C GLN A 42 -9.60 -10.55 12.46
N ASN A 43 -9.45 -11.86 12.23
CA ASN A 43 -9.89 -12.90 13.16
C ASN A 43 -8.79 -13.35 14.14
N TRP A 44 -7.70 -12.59 14.29
CA TRP A 44 -6.64 -12.91 15.23
C TRP A 44 -7.01 -12.54 16.66
N ASN A 45 -6.86 -13.50 17.58
CA ASN A 45 -6.99 -13.24 19.01
C ASN A 45 -5.78 -12.45 19.54
N LYS A 46 -5.85 -11.99 20.80
CA LYS A 46 -4.78 -11.19 21.43
C LYS A 46 -3.42 -11.90 21.41
N GLY A 47 -3.38 -13.18 21.82
CA GLY A 47 -2.13 -13.96 21.85
C GLY A 47 -1.50 -14.16 20.47
N LYS A 48 -2.29 -14.29 19.40
CA LYS A 48 -1.75 -14.40 18.04
C LYS A 48 -1.11 -13.10 17.56
N LYS A 49 -1.66 -11.96 17.93
CA LYS A 49 -1.08 -10.64 17.63
C LYS A 49 0.26 -10.47 18.35
N GLU A 50 0.33 -10.86 19.62
CA GLU A 50 1.56 -10.86 20.41
C GLU A 50 2.62 -11.81 19.83
N GLU A 51 2.25 -13.05 19.51
CA GLU A 51 3.16 -14.01 18.86
C GLU A 51 3.68 -13.49 17.51
N PHE A 52 2.82 -12.88 16.69
CA PHE A 52 3.24 -12.31 15.41
C PHE A 52 4.26 -11.17 15.59
N ALA A 53 4.07 -10.31 16.60
CA ALA A 53 4.99 -9.21 16.91
C ALA A 53 6.39 -9.72 17.33
N MET A 54 6.47 -10.94 17.87
CA MET A 54 7.74 -11.57 18.25
C MET A 54 8.44 -12.30 17.09
N ARG A 55 7.81 -12.44 15.91
CA ARG A 55 8.42 -13.10 14.75
C ARG A 55 9.57 -12.26 14.22
N LYS A 56 10.71 -12.92 13.93
CA LYS A 56 11.84 -12.29 13.27
C LYS A 56 11.73 -12.49 11.76
N THR A 57 11.74 -11.39 11.02
CA THR A 57 11.87 -11.42 9.56
C THR A 57 13.35 -11.54 9.21
N MET A 58 13.67 -12.33 8.20
CA MET A 58 15.00 -12.37 7.63
C MET A 58 14.98 -11.58 6.34
N HIS A 59 15.85 -10.59 6.24
CA HIS A 59 16.10 -9.93 4.96
C HIS A 59 16.90 -10.91 4.10
N ILE A 60 16.27 -11.47 3.07
CA ILE A 60 16.99 -12.21 2.05
C ILE A 60 17.64 -11.14 1.17
N GLY A 61 18.91 -10.83 1.45
CA GLY A 61 19.68 -9.94 0.61
C GLY A 61 19.69 -10.46 -0.81
N CYS A 62 19.27 -9.64 -1.77
CA CYS A 62 19.71 -9.85 -3.14
C CYS A 62 21.23 -9.71 -3.15
N GLY A 63 21.96 -10.58 -3.84
CA GLY A 63 23.39 -10.38 -4.14
C GLY A 63 23.65 -9.24 -5.13
N CYS A 64 22.73 -8.27 -5.20
CA CYS A 64 22.75 -7.13 -6.09
C CYS A 64 22.56 -5.86 -5.26
N ASP A 65 23.32 -4.81 -5.58
CA ASP A 65 23.38 -3.53 -4.87
C ASP A 65 22.10 -2.68 -5.05
N CYS A 66 20.92 -3.29 -5.06
CA CYS A 66 19.69 -2.53 -4.95
C CYS A 66 19.48 -2.20 -3.46
N ASN A 67 19.65 -0.91 -3.14
CA ASN A 67 19.30 -0.34 -1.85
C ASN A 67 17.93 -0.87 -1.42
N SER A 68 17.95 -1.80 -0.47
CA SER A 68 16.77 -2.52 0.01
C SER A 68 16.23 -1.91 1.30
N ASP A 69 16.45 -0.62 1.47
CA ASP A 69 15.83 0.18 2.51
C ASP A 69 15.52 1.54 1.88
N LYS A 70 14.33 2.05 2.15
CA LYS A 70 14.09 3.49 1.98
C LYS A 70 15.10 4.27 2.81
#